data_AF-A0A7W9UPI3-F1
#
_entry.id   AF-A0A7W9UPI3-F1
#
_cell.length_a   1.000
_cell.length_b   1.000
_cell.length_c   1.000
_cell.angle_alpha   90.00
_cell.angle_beta   90.00
_cell.angle_gamma   90.00
#
_symmetry.space_group_name_H-M   'P 1'
#
loop_
_entity.id
_entity.type
_entity.pdbx_description
1 polymer ?
#
loop_
_entity_poly.entity_id
_entity_poly.type
_entity_poly.pdbx_seq_one_letter_code
_entity_poly.pdbx_strand_id
1 'polypeptide(L)'
;MEAFITTPTPVVRSMNGVEVTGQRPMEYVTEAEAVLIGSGVKTRDVVADDQLISRLSLEPSRQLVGTQCSGALVLARLGLRGELSAQGPVTRGDVPVRPGRWSSRARLSRPRLR
;
A
#
# COMPACT_ATOMS: atom_id res chain seq x y z
N MET A 1 -5.08 -7.05 19.85
CA MET A 1 -4.40 -6.50 18.66
C MET A 1 -4.93 -5.09 18.48
N GLU A 2 -4.04 -4.10 18.45
CA GLU A 2 -4.39 -2.69 18.29
C GLU A 2 -4.04 -2.22 16.88
N ALA A 3 -4.77 -1.25 16.34
CA ALA A 3 -4.52 -0.66 15.03
C ALA A 3 -4.41 0.86 15.15
N PHE A 4 -3.37 1.42 14.55
CA PHE A 4 -3.13 2.86 14.55
C PHE A 4 -3.17 3.43 13.14
N ILE A 5 -3.85 4.57 12.98
CA ILE A 5 -3.78 5.37 11.77
C ILE A 5 -2.59 6.32 11.90
N THR A 6 -1.65 6.24 10.96
CA THR A 6 -0.55 7.19 10.82
C THR A 6 -0.78 8.04 9.58
N THR A 7 -0.37 9.31 9.64
CA THR A 7 -0.64 10.28 8.56
C THR A 7 0.55 11.25 8.37
N PRO A 8 0.74 11.82 7.16
CA PRO A 8 1.83 12.77 6.88
C PRO A 8 1.83 14.04 7.73
N THR A 9 0.64 14.49 8.10
CA THR A 9 0.34 15.68 8.91
C THR A 9 -0.62 15.29 10.03
N PRO A 10 -0.65 16.00 11.18
CA PRO A 10 -1.47 15.61 12.34
C PRO A 10 -2.95 15.33 12.03
N VAL A 11 -3.51 16.06 11.06
CA VAL A 11 -4.86 15.84 10.53
C VAL A 11 -4.80 15.79 9.00
N VAL A 12 -5.53 14.86 8.41
CA VAL A 12 -5.78 14.77 6.96
C VAL A 12 -7.27 14.73 6.70
N ARG A 13 -7.67 15.00 5.46
CA ARG A 13 -9.08 14.98 5.05
C ARG A 13 -9.29 14.01 3.91
N SER A 14 -10.29 13.14 4.02
CA SER A 14 -10.70 12.23 2.97
C SER A 14 -11.38 12.97 1.81
N MET A 15 -11.60 12.27 0.69
CA MET A 15 -12.36 12.81 -0.45
C MET A 15 -13.77 13.28 -0.07
N ASN A 16 -14.39 12.64 0.92
CA ASN A 16 -15.75 12.93 1.34
C ASN A 16 -15.79 13.97 2.48
N GLY A 17 -14.66 14.65 2.75
CA GLY A 17 -14.59 15.70 3.74
C GLY A 17 -14.42 15.23 5.18
N VAL A 18 -14.40 13.92 5.45
CA VAL A 18 -14.13 13.37 6.80
C VAL A 18 -12.69 13.70 7.20
N GLU A 19 -12.52 14.31 8.36
CA GLU A 19 -11.23 14.53 8.98
C GLU A 19 -10.75 13.27 9.70
N VAL A 20 -9.47 12.96 9.54
CA VAL A 20 -8.80 11.83 10.15
C VAL A 20 -7.57 12.35 10.85
N THR A 21 -7.51 12.14 12.17
CA THR A 21 -6.36 12.50 12.99
C THR A 21 -5.37 11.34 13.05
N GLY A 22 -4.09 11.62 12.82
CA GLY A 22 -3.02 10.66 13.05
C GLY A 22 -2.96 10.28 14.53
N GLN A 23 -3.12 9.00 14.83
CA GLN A 23 -3.07 8.48 16.21
C GLN A 23 -1.63 8.20 16.66
N ARG A 24 -0.74 7.98 15.70
CA ARG A 24 0.70 7.81 15.88
C ARG A 24 1.45 8.56 14.77
N PRO A 25 2.69 8.98 15.02
CA PRO A 25 3.54 9.56 13.97
C PRO A 25 3.78 8.57 12.84
N MET A 26 4.13 9.05 11.65
CA MET A 26 4.41 8.18 10.50
C MET A 26 5.56 7.22 10.75
N GLU A 27 6.55 7.63 11.56
CA GLU A 27 7.75 6.87 11.89
C GLU A 27 7.43 5.58 12.68
N TYR A 28 6.25 5.51 13.29
CA TYR A 28 5.71 4.31 13.94
C TYR A 28 5.55 3.13 12.97
N VAL A 29 5.54 3.37 11.65
CA VAL A 29 5.55 2.29 10.66
C VAL A 29 6.68 1.31 10.91
N THR A 30 7.82 1.73 11.47
CA THR A 30 8.93 0.83 11.78
C THR A 30 8.54 -0.14 12.89
N GLU A 31 7.84 0.29 13.93
CA GLU A 31 7.46 -0.53 15.11
C GLU A 31 6.32 -1.51 14.83
N ALA A 32 5.51 -1.27 13.79
CA ALA A 32 4.36 -2.10 13.49
C ALA A 32 4.74 -3.51 13.01
N GLU A 33 3.97 -4.52 13.43
CA GLU A 33 4.09 -5.89 12.90
C GLU A 33 3.43 -6.04 11.51
N ALA A 34 2.45 -5.19 11.22
CA ALA A 34 1.76 -5.15 9.94
C ALA A 34 1.50 -3.71 9.49
N VAL A 35 1.72 -3.42 8.20
CA VAL A 35 1.51 -2.11 7.60
C VAL A 35 0.61 -2.24 6.38
N LEU A 36 -0.53 -1.55 6.40
CA LEU A 36 -1.46 -1.47 5.28
C LEU A 36 -1.47 -0.06 4.70
N ILE A 37 -1.02 0.08 3.45
CA ILE A 37 -1.04 1.36 2.75
C ILE A 37 -2.34 1.47 1.93
N GLY A 38 -3.21 2.37 2.35
CA GLY A 38 -4.46 2.68 1.67
C GLY A 38 -4.30 3.46 0.36
N SER A 39 -5.42 3.73 -0.28
CA SER A 39 -5.51 4.60 -1.45
C SER A 39 -5.96 6.02 -1.10
N GLY A 40 -5.68 6.95 -2.01
CA GLY A 40 -6.18 8.32 -1.95
C GLY A 40 -5.97 9.07 -3.27
N VAL A 41 -6.75 10.12 -3.50
CA VAL A 41 -6.59 10.96 -4.71
C VAL A 41 -5.20 11.58 -4.82
N LYS A 42 -4.55 11.83 -3.67
CA LYS A 42 -3.19 12.37 -3.57
C LYS A 42 -2.09 11.31 -3.62
N THR A 43 -2.38 10.02 -3.84
CA THR A 43 -1.34 8.97 -3.81
C THR A 43 -0.20 9.26 -4.80
N ARG A 44 -0.50 9.86 -5.97
CA ARG A 44 0.54 10.23 -6.94
C ARG A 44 1.43 11.37 -6.43
N ASP A 45 0.83 12.37 -5.78
CA ASP A 45 1.58 13.47 -5.17
C ASP A 45 2.48 12.95 -4.05
N VAL A 46 1.95 12.03 -3.22
CA VAL A 46 2.72 11.35 -2.16
C VAL A 46 3.91 10.58 -2.74
N VAL A 47 3.72 9.86 -3.84
CA VAL A 47 4.81 9.10 -4.51
C VAL A 47 5.87 10.00 -5.13
N ALA A 48 5.50 11.22 -5.52
CA ALA A 48 6.42 12.22 -6.06
C ALA A 48 7.15 13.03 -4.98
N ASP A 49 6.72 12.94 -3.71
CA ASP A 49 7.34 13.63 -2.58
C ASP A 49 8.42 12.76 -1.93
N ASP A 50 9.68 13.04 -2.27
CA ASP A 50 10.83 12.30 -1.75
C ASP A 50 10.99 12.43 -0.23
N GLN A 51 10.66 13.60 0.34
CA GLN A 51 10.71 13.80 1.78
C GLN A 51 9.70 12.88 2.47
N LEU A 52 8.47 12.83 1.96
CA LEU A 52 7.43 12.00 2.54
C LEU A 52 7.73 10.51 2.37
N ILE A 53 8.20 10.09 1.19
CA ILE A 53 8.55 8.69 0.92
C ILE A 53 9.71 8.23 1.80
N SER A 54 10.72 9.06 2.04
CA SER A 54 11.87 8.71 2.89
C SER A 54 11.49 8.41 4.34
N ARG A 55 10.34 8.91 4.82
CA ARG A 55 9.81 8.64 6.17
C ARG A 55 9.17 7.25 6.29
N LEU A 56 8.81 6.62 5.17
CA LEU A 56 8.22 5.28 5.15
C LEU A 56 9.32 4.22 5.07
N SER A 57 9.96 3.94 6.21
CA SER A 57 10.90 2.84 6.36
C SER A 57 10.16 1.55 6.68
N LEU A 58 10.10 0.63 5.71
CA LEU A 58 9.42 -0.66 5.83
C LEU A 58 10.44 -1.78 5.76
N GLU A 59 10.22 -2.82 6.56
CA GLU A 59 11.10 -3.98 6.68
C GLU A 59 10.30 -5.26 6.44
N PRO A 60 10.11 -5.68 5.18
CA PRO A 60 9.27 -6.84 4.85
C PRO A 60 9.74 -8.17 5.47
N SER A 61 11.03 -8.28 5.82
CA SER A 61 11.56 -9.44 6.52
C SER A 61 10.93 -9.67 7.92
N ARG A 62 10.41 -8.61 8.54
CA ARG A 62 9.76 -8.65 9.86
C ARG A 62 8.28 -8.23 9.83
N GLN A 63 7.84 -7.51 8.80
CA GLN A 63 6.52 -6.90 8.74
C GLN A 63 5.64 -7.55 7.68
N LEU A 64 4.35 -7.74 8.00
CA LEU A 64 3.34 -8.01 7.00
C LEU A 64 2.95 -6.71 6.30
N VAL A 65 3.45 -6.50 5.09
CA VAL A 65 3.19 -5.29 4.31
C VAL A 65 2.13 -5.56 3.24
N GLY A 66 1.08 -4.74 3.20
CA GLY A 66 0.00 -4.81 2.24
C GLY A 66 -0.38 -3.46 1.66
N THR A 67 -1.07 -3.47 0.51
CA THR A 67 -1.63 -2.24 -0.09
C THR A 67 -3.06 -2.43 -0.56
N GLN A 68 -3.78 -1.32 -0.67
CA GLN A 68 -5.11 -1.27 -1.25
C GLN A 68 -5.13 -0.27 -2.43
N CYS A 69 -5.64 -0.71 -3.58
CA CYS A 69 -5.82 0.10 -4.80
C CYS A 69 -4.54 0.87 -5.21
N SER A 70 -4.54 2.21 -5.19
CA SER A 70 -3.39 3.03 -5.59
C SER A 70 -2.22 2.97 -4.61
N GLY A 71 -2.41 2.44 -3.39
CA GLY A 71 -1.34 2.27 -2.40
C GLY A 71 -0.15 1.46 -2.92
N ALA A 72 -0.37 0.57 -3.90
CA ALA A 72 0.69 -0.19 -4.56
C ALA A 72 1.75 0.70 -5.25
N LEU A 73 1.40 1.95 -5.61
CA LEU A 73 2.34 2.93 -6.16
C LEU A 73 3.38 3.38 -5.11
N VAL A 74 3.03 3.38 -3.82
CA VAL A 74 3.95 3.73 -2.73
C VAL A 74 4.99 2.62 -2.54
N LEU A 75 4.58 1.35 -2.44
CA LEU A 75 5.52 0.23 -2.34
C LEU A 75 6.39 0.10 -3.59
N ALA A 76 5.80 0.37 -4.75
CA ALA A 76 6.52 0.49 -5.99
C ALA A 76 7.65 1.53 -5.97
N ARG A 77 7.40 2.68 -5.35
CA ARG A 77 8.36 3.78 -5.22
C ARG A 77 9.47 3.46 -4.21
N LEU A 78 9.16 2.66 -3.19
CA LEU A 78 10.09 2.15 -2.18
C LEU A 78 10.93 0.95 -2.67
N GLY A 79 10.69 0.46 -3.89
CA GLY A 79 11.43 -0.69 -4.45
C GLY A 79 10.92 -2.06 -3.97
N LEU A 80 9.81 -2.13 -3.23
CA LEU A 80 9.33 -3.34 -2.55
C LEU A 80 8.40 -4.21 -3.43
N ARG A 81 8.51 -4.14 -4.76
CA ARG A 81 7.56 -4.77 -5.70
C ARG A 81 7.61 -6.30 -5.74
N GLY A 82 8.74 -6.90 -5.35
CA GLY A 82 8.97 -8.35 -5.44
C GLY A 82 8.24 -9.17 -4.38
N GLU A 83 7.73 -8.52 -3.33
CA GLU A 83 7.17 -9.19 -2.16
C GLU A 83 5.64 -9.16 -2.08
N LEU A 84 4.95 -8.55 -3.06
CA LEU A 84 3.49 -8.38 -3.00
C LEU A 84 2.79 -9.12 -4.14
N SER A 85 1.97 -10.11 -3.76
CA SER A 85 0.91 -10.63 -4.61
C SER A 85 -0.11 -9.52 -4.85
N ALA A 86 -0.20 -9.03 -6.09
CA ALA A 86 -0.92 -7.81 -6.41
C ALA A 86 -2.45 -7.92 -6.25
N GLN A 87 -3.04 -9.11 -6.07
CA GLN A 87 -4.47 -9.30 -5.84
C GLN A 87 -4.71 -10.66 -5.15
N GLY A 88 -4.59 -10.76 -3.82
CA GLY A 88 -4.91 -11.99 -3.08
C GLY A 88 -4.49 -11.93 -1.60
N PRO A 89 -5.01 -12.81 -0.72
CA PRO A 89 -4.68 -12.80 0.70
C PRO A 89 -3.16 -12.93 0.91
N VAL A 90 -2.66 -12.33 1.99
CA VAL A 90 -1.25 -12.30 2.40
C VAL A 90 -0.65 -13.72 2.32
N THR A 91 0.28 -13.93 1.40
CA THR A 91 1.00 -15.21 1.27
C THR A 91 2.34 -15.12 1.98
N ARG A 92 2.54 -15.99 2.97
CA ARG A 92 3.85 -16.39 3.47
C ARG A 92 4.50 -17.29 2.40
N GLY A 93 5.67 -16.91 1.89
CA GLY A 93 6.57 -17.76 1.09
C GLY A 93 6.20 -17.97 -0.39
N ASP A 94 7.20 -17.71 -1.25
CA ASP A 94 7.46 -18.29 -2.57
C ASP A 94 6.32 -18.37 -3.60
N VAL A 95 6.05 -17.26 -4.31
CA VAL A 95 5.46 -17.32 -5.65
C VAL A 95 6.27 -16.41 -6.60
N PRO A 96 6.91 -16.95 -7.65
CA PRO A 96 7.69 -16.13 -8.58
C PRO A 96 6.76 -15.26 -9.44
N VAL A 97 6.85 -13.94 -9.25
CA VAL A 97 6.15 -12.95 -10.07
C VAL A 97 6.94 -12.76 -11.38
N ARG A 98 6.36 -13.13 -12.53
CA ARG A 98 7.00 -12.91 -13.84
C ARG A 98 6.94 -11.41 -14.21
N PRO A 99 8.07 -10.78 -14.58
CA PRO A 99 8.06 -9.39 -15.00
C PRO A 99 7.45 -9.25 -16.41
N GLY A 100 6.56 -8.27 -16.58
CA GLY A 100 6.18 -7.80 -17.91
C GLY A 100 4.76 -8.11 -18.39
N ARG A 101 3.74 -7.60 -17.69
CA ARG A 101 2.52 -7.05 -18.34
C ARG A 101 1.63 -6.38 -17.29
N TRP A 102 1.39 -5.08 -17.45
CA TRP A 102 0.26 -4.41 -16.81
C TRP A 102 -0.60 -3.78 -17.90
N SER A 103 -1.85 -4.25 -18.00
CA SER A 103 -2.90 -3.71 -18.87
C SER A 103 -4.05 -3.33 -17.97
N SER A 104 -4.49 -2.06 -18.03
CA SER A 104 -5.65 -1.49 -17.34
C SER A 104 -7.01 -2.03 -17.83
N ARG A 105 -7.04 -3.23 -18.40
CA ARG A 105 -8.24 -3.95 -18.81
C ARG A 105 -8.14 -5.41 -18.37
N ALA A 106 -8.75 -5.72 -17.23
CA ALA A 106 -9.18 -7.08 -16.92
C ALA A 106 -10.26 -7.44 -17.94
N ARG A 107 -9.90 -8.23 -18.96
CA ARG A 107 -10.88 -8.80 -19.89
C ARG A 107 -11.60 -9.91 -19.12
N LEU A 108 -12.79 -9.61 -18.58
CA LEU A 108 -13.69 -10.62 -18.04
C LEU A 108 -14.12 -11.54 -19.20
N SER A 109 -13.47 -12.69 -19.35
CA SER A 109 -13.98 -13.78 -20.16
C SER A 109 -15.19 -14.37 -19.44
N ARG A 110 -16.39 -14.06 -19.94
CA ARG A 110 -17.65 -14.71 -19.52
C ARG A 110 -17.53 -16.22 -19.73
N PRO A 111 -17.88 -17.08 -18.76
CA PRO A 111 -17.97 -18.51 -19.00
C PRO A 111 -19.15 -18.79 -19.95
N ARG A 112 -18.90 -19.59 -20.97
CA ARG A 112 -19.96 -20.16 -21.82
C ARG A 112 -20.77 -21.12 -20.96
N LEU A 113 -22.05 -20.82 -20.76
CA LEU A 113 -23.02 -21.79 -20.26
C LEU A 113 -23.14 -22.89 -21.32
N ARG A 114 -22.95 -24.14 -20.90
CA ARG A 114 -23.33 -25.34 -21.66
C ARG A 114 -24.81 -25.60 -21.46
#